data_AF-A0A832LYX4-F1
#
_entry.id   AF-A0A832LYX4-F1
#
_cell.length_a   1.000
_cell.length_b   1.000
_cell.length_c   1.000
_cell.angle_alpha   90.00
_cell.angle_beta   90.00
_cell.angle_gamma   90.00
#
_symmetry.space_group_name_H-M   'P 1'
#
loop_
_entity.id
_entity.type
_entity.pdbx_description
1 polymer ?
#
loop_
_entity_poly.entity_id
_entity_poly.type
_entity_poly.pdbx_seq_one_letter_code
_entity_poly.pdbx_strand_id
1 'polypeptide(L)'
;MVSELKKAFLKLLEEDLEFRYAIAGLIGLREILNRLDRVEEEIKKLWENQNKLWESQIKLWEEVKALREGQNKLWEEVKALREGQNKLWEEVKALREGQ
;
A
#
# COMPACT_ATOMS: atom_id res chain seq x y z
N MET A 1 12.59 -52.25 26.11
CA MET A 1 11.44 -51.68 25.37
C MET A 1 11.75 -50.41 24.59
N VAL A 2 11.84 -49.20 25.17
CA VAL A 2 12.03 -47.95 24.37
C VAL A 2 13.35 -47.93 23.57
N SER A 3 14.44 -48.42 24.17
CA SER A 3 15.74 -48.58 23.49
C SER A 3 15.67 -49.54 22.30
N GLU A 4 14.96 -50.65 22.43
CA GLU A 4 14.80 -51.63 21.36
C GLU A 4 13.90 -51.12 20.24
N LEU A 5 12.82 -50.40 20.59
CA LEU A 5 11.94 -49.77 19.61
C LEU A 5 12.70 -48.75 18.74
N LYS A 6 13.54 -47.90 19.35
CA LYS A 6 14.37 -46.94 18.60
C LYS A 6 15.36 -47.64 17.67
N LYS A 7 16.00 -48.73 18.13
CA LYS A 7 16.92 -49.52 17.30
C LYS A 7 16.19 -50.16 16.11
N ALA A 8 15.00 -50.74 16.35
CA ALA A 8 14.17 -51.31 15.29
C ALA A 8 13.74 -50.25 14.27
N PHE A 9 13.37 -49.05 14.74
CA PHE A 9 13.00 -47.92 13.89
C PHE A 9 14.17 -47.43 13.01
N LEU A 10 15.36 -47.29 13.59
CA LEU A 10 16.56 -46.92 12.83
C LEU A 10 16.93 -48.00 11.80
N LYS A 11 16.81 -49.27 12.18
CA LYS A 11 17.05 -50.39 11.27
C LYS A 11 16.09 -50.36 10.07
N LEU A 12 14.81 -50.11 10.30
CA LEU A 12 13.84 -49.92 9.21
C LEU A 12 14.18 -48.72 8.32
N LEU A 13 14.63 -47.60 8.89
CA LEU A 13 15.11 -46.46 8.11
C LEU A 13 16.33 -46.82 7.25
N GLU A 14 17.20 -47.72 7.69
CA GLU A 14 18.42 -48.13 6.97
C GLU A 14 18.17 -49.21 5.91
N GLU A 15 17.26 -50.15 6.17
CA GLU A 15 17.06 -51.34 5.34
C GLU A 15 15.83 -51.23 4.42
N ASP A 16 14.78 -50.49 4.79
CA ASP A 16 13.54 -50.37 4.04
C ASP A 16 13.46 -49.01 3.31
N LEU A 17 13.52 -49.09 1.97
CA LEU A 17 13.50 -47.93 1.08
C LEU A 17 12.13 -47.22 1.09
N GLU A 18 11.02 -47.98 1.04
CA GLU A 18 9.67 -47.42 1.01
C GLU A 18 9.37 -46.72 2.33
N PHE A 19 9.74 -47.35 3.45
CA PHE A 19 9.60 -46.76 4.77
C PHE A 19 10.41 -45.46 4.91
N ARG A 20 11.68 -45.45 4.46
CA ARG A 20 12.51 -44.24 4.48
C ARG A 20 11.88 -43.09 3.69
N TYR A 21 11.41 -43.36 2.47
CA TYR A 21 10.78 -42.32 1.65
C TYR A 21 9.44 -41.86 2.21
N ALA A 22 8.65 -42.75 2.82
CA ALA A 22 7.41 -42.37 3.49
C ALA A 22 7.67 -41.42 4.67
N ILE A 23 8.66 -41.72 5.52
CA ILE A 23 9.05 -40.84 6.64
C ILE A 23 9.61 -39.50 6.13
N ALA A 24 10.49 -39.53 5.12
CA ALA A 24 11.02 -38.31 4.51
C ALA A 24 9.91 -37.46 3.89
N GLY A 25 8.93 -38.09 3.24
CA GLY A 25 7.73 -37.44 2.71
C GLY A 25 6.87 -36.81 3.80
N LEU A 26 6.59 -37.52 4.90
CA LEU A 26 5.82 -36.98 6.03
C LEU A 26 6.51 -35.78 6.68
N ILE A 27 7.82 -35.87 6.93
CA ILE A 27 8.62 -34.77 7.51
C ILE A 27 8.65 -33.58 6.54
N GLY A 28 8.91 -33.85 5.25
CA GLY A 28 8.96 -32.82 4.21
C GLY A 28 7.61 -32.11 4.02
N LEU A 29 6.50 -32.86 3.98
CA LEU A 29 5.16 -32.31 3.89
C LEU A 29 4.81 -31.45 5.10
N ARG A 30 5.21 -31.87 6.31
CA ARG A 30 5.00 -31.06 7.51
C ARG A 30 5.72 -29.72 7.44
N GLU A 31 6.97 -29.72 6.97
CA GLU A 31 7.75 -28.50 6.81
C GLU A 31 7.16 -27.59 5.72
N ILE A 32 6.66 -28.17 4.62
CA ILE A 32 5.97 -27.41 3.55
C ILE A 32 4.71 -26.73 4.10
N LEU A 33 3.88 -27.44 4.87
CA LEU A 33 2.67 -26.86 5.47
C LEU A 33 3.02 -25.70 6.41
N ASN A 34 4.03 -25.86 7.28
CA ASN A 34 4.48 -24.78 8.15
C ASN A 34 4.95 -23.54 7.37
N ARG A 35 5.59 -23.74 6.21
CA ARG A 35 6.01 -22.63 5.33
C ARG A 35 4.81 -21.97 4.66
N LEU A 36 3.82 -22.74 4.23
CA LEU A 36 2.58 -22.22 3.67
C LEU A 36 1.83 -21.36 4.68
N ASP A 37 1.72 -21.80 5.94
CA ASP A 37 1.10 -21.01 7.01
C ASP A 37 1.80 -19.65 7.21
N ARG A 38 3.15 -19.63 7.15
CA ARG A 38 3.92 -18.38 7.24
C ARG A 38 3.69 -17.47 6.04
N VAL A 39 3.67 -18.05 4.83
CA VAL A 39 3.41 -17.30 3.60
C VAL A 39 2.00 -16.72 3.60
N GLU A 40 1.00 -17.46 4.08
CA GLU A 40 -0.37 -16.97 4.21
C GLU A 40 -0.45 -15.75 5.14
N GLU A 41 0.23 -15.81 6.29
CA GLU A 41 0.29 -14.68 7.23
C GLU A 41 1.02 -13.46 6.64
N GLU A 42 2.10 -13.68 5.88
CA GLU A 42 2.78 -12.59 5.16
C GLU A 42 1.90 -11.97 4.08
N ILE A 43 1.19 -12.79 3.30
CA ILE A 43 0.22 -12.32 2.29
C ILE A 43 -0.87 -11.49 2.94
N LYS A 44 -1.40 -11.91 4.09
CA LYS A 44 -2.40 -11.15 4.84
C LYS A 44 -1.88 -9.77 5.25
N LYS A 45 -0.66 -9.69 5.79
CA LYS A 45 -0.02 -8.41 6.14
C LYS A 45 0.21 -7.52 4.93
N LEU A 46 0.59 -8.09 3.79
CA LEU A 46 0.72 -7.34 2.53
C LEU A 46 -0.61 -6.74 2.11
N TRP A 47 -1.71 -7.50 2.19
CA TRP A 47 -3.05 -6.99 1.90
C TRP A 47 -3.48 -5.86 2.83
N GLU A 48 -3.23 -5.98 4.13
CA GLU A 48 -3.52 -4.91 5.09
C GLU A 48 -2.73 -3.63 4.79
N ASN A 49 -1.45 -3.76 4.45
CA ASN A 49 -0.62 -2.63 4.06
C ASN A 49 -1.07 -2.01 2.72
N GLN A 50 -1.43 -2.84 1.74
CA GLN A 50 -2.00 -2.39 0.47
C GLN A 50 -3.27 -1.57 0.71
N ASN A 51 -4.17 -2.02 1.57
CA ASN A 51 -5.40 -1.28 1.89
C ASN A 51 -5.11 0.09 2.52
N LYS A 52 -4.16 0.16 3.46
CA LYS A 52 -3.74 1.45 4.06
C LYS A 52 -3.16 2.41 3.03
N LEU A 53 -2.40 1.90 2.06
CA LEU A 53 -1.89 2.72 0.95
C LEU A 53 -3.02 3.25 0.07
N TRP A 54 -4.02 2.42 -0.24
CA TRP A 54 -5.21 2.84 -0.99
C TRP A 54 -5.98 3.95 -0.26
N GLU A 55 -6.23 3.80 1.05
CA GLU A 55 -6.88 4.83 1.85
C GLU A 55 -6.09 6.14 1.84
N SER A 56 -4.76 6.06 1.95
CA SER A 56 -3.88 7.24 1.93
C SER A 56 -3.90 7.92 0.56
N GLN A 57 -3.93 7.13 -0.52
CA GLN A 57 -4.04 7.62 -1.88
C GLN A 57 -5.36 8.37 -2.11
N ILE A 58 -6.48 7.86 -1.58
CA ILE A 58 -7.79 8.52 -1.69
C ILE A 58 -7.75 9.90 -0.99
N LYS A 59 -7.19 9.97 0.23
CA LYS A 59 -7.04 11.25 0.96
C LYS A 59 -6.20 12.26 0.18
N LEU A 60 -5.09 11.82 -0.42
CA LEU A 60 -4.26 12.69 -1.27
C LEU A 60 -5.05 13.21 -2.48
N TRP A 61 -5.89 12.39 -3.10
CA TRP A 61 -6.75 12.84 -4.21
C TRP A 61 -7.75 13.89 -3.77
N GLU A 62 -8.35 13.74 -2.58
CA GLU A 62 -9.25 14.74 -2.00
C GLU A 62 -8.54 16.06 -1.72
N GLU A 63 -7.34 16.02 -1.14
CA GLU A 63 -6.51 17.21 -0.90
C GLU A 63 -6.14 17.92 -2.20
N VAL A 64 -5.71 17.17 -3.23
CA VAL A 64 -5.40 17.72 -4.55
C VAL A 64 -6.64 18.39 -5.17
N LYS A 65 -7.82 17.80 -5.01
CA LYS A 65 -9.07 18.39 -5.50
C LYS A 65 -9.38 19.71 -4.78
N ALA A 66 -9.27 19.73 -3.45
CA ALA A 66 -9.49 20.93 -2.64
C ALA A 66 -8.50 22.05 -3.00
N LEU A 67 -7.22 21.70 -3.22
CA LEU A 67 -6.20 22.65 -3.68
C LEU A 67 -6.55 23.25 -5.05
N ARG A 68 -7.02 22.44 -6.01
CA ARG A 68 -7.46 22.93 -7.31
C ARG A 68 -8.65 23.89 -7.20
N GLU A 69 -9.63 23.57 -6.35
CA GLU A 69 -10.77 24.44 -6.09
C GLU A 69 -10.34 25.77 -5.46
N GLY A 70 -9.43 25.73 -4.48
CA GLY A 70 -8.85 26.93 -3.88
C GLY A 70 -8.08 27.77 -4.90
N GLN A 71 -7.33 27.13 -5.79
CA GLN A 71 -6.59 27.81 -6.85
C GLN A 71 -7.54 28.53 -7.81
N ASN A 72 -8.64 27.89 -8.23
CA ASN A 72 -9.64 28.51 -9.10
C ASN A 72 -10.25 29.77 -8.48
N LYS A 73 -10.57 29.75 -7.18
CA LYS A 73 -11.07 30.93 -6.46
C LYS A 73 -10.05 32.08 -6.47
N LEU A 74 -8.78 31.77 -6.22
CA LEU A 74 -7.71 32.78 -6.30
C LEU A 74 -7.59 33.39 -7.71
N TRP A 75 -7.76 32.57 -8.76
CA TRP A 75 -7.78 33.08 -10.14
C TRP A 75 -8.94 34.05 -10.39
N GLU A 76 -10.12 33.76 -9.87
CA GLU A 76 -11.28 34.64 -9.95
C GLU A 76 -11.05 35.97 -9.20
N GLU A 77 -10.51 35.91 -7.98
CA GLU A 77 -10.16 37.10 -7.20
C GLU A 77 -9.12 37.97 -7.91
N VAL A 78 -8.06 37.35 -8.44
CA VAL A 78 -7.02 38.07 -9.22
C VAL A 78 -7.63 38.73 -10.45
N LYS A 79 -8.56 38.07 -11.13
CA LYS A 79 -9.26 38.65 -12.29
C LYS A 79 -10.09 39.86 -11.88
N ALA A 80 -10.87 39.75 -10.80
CA ALA A 80 -11.68 40.84 -10.27
C ALA A 80 -10.82 42.04 -9.84
N LEU A 81 -9.67 41.80 -9.19
CA LEU A 81 -8.72 42.84 -8.81
C LEU A 81 -8.15 43.57 -10.03
N ARG A 82 -7.80 42.84 -11.10
CA ARG A 82 -7.33 43.44 -12.36
C ARG A 82 -8.39 44.30 -13.01
N GLU A 83 -9.64 43.84 -13.03
CA GLU A 83 -10.77 44.63 -13.56
C GLU A 83 -11.00 45.91 -12.74
N GLY A 84 -10.97 45.81 -11.41
CA GLY A 84 -11.07 46.97 -10.51
C GLY A 84 -9.92 47.96 -10.71
N GLN A 85 -8.69 47.46 -10.89
CA GLN A 85 -7.53 48.30 -11.17
C GLN A 85 -7.69 49.04 -12.50
N ASN A 86 -8.14 48.37 -13.56
CA ASN A 86 -8.34 49.01 -14.87
C ASN A 86 -9.35 50.16 -14.78
N LYS A 87 -10.47 49.98 -14.05
CA LYS A 87 -11.46 51.04 -13.84
C LYS A 87 -10.86 52.25 -13.12
N LEU A 88 -10.08 52.02 -12.05
CA LEU A 88 -9.39 53.10 -11.34
C LEU A 88 -8.42 53.86 -12.26
N TRP A 89 -7.72 53.17 -13.16
CA TRP A 89 -6.84 53.82 -14.14
C TRP A 89 -7.62 54.69 -15.12
N GLU A 90 -8.79 54.24 -15.59
CA GLU A 90 -9.67 55.03 -16.45
C GLU A 90 -10.17 56.29 -15.74
N GLU A 91 -10.61 56.17 -14.48
CA GLU A 91 -11.04 57.32 -13.66
C GLU A 91 -9.91 58.33 -13.45
N VAL A 92 -8.71 57.86 -13.09
CA VAL A 92 -7.53 58.73 -12.93
C VAL A 92 -7.18 59.45 -14.23
N LYS A 93 -7.28 58.75 -15.37
CA LYS A 93 -7.02 59.35 -16.68
C LYS A 93 -8.04 60.44 -17.01
N ALA A 94 -9.33 60.17 -16.80
CA ALA A 94 -10.39 61.15 -17.03
C ALA A 94 -10.24 62.40 -16.15
N LEU A 95 -9.86 62.23 -14.88
CA LEU A 95 -9.59 63.36 -13.97
C LEU A 95 -8.41 64.22 -14.43
N ARG A 96 -7.36 63.62 -15.00
CA ARG A 96 -6.20 64.35 -15.54
C ARG A 96 -6.53 65.11 -16.83
N GLU A 97 -7.40 64.56 -17.67
CA GLU A 97 -7.80 65.20 -18.93
C GLU A 97 -8.78 66.37 -18.71
N GLY A 98 -9.48 66.40 -17.57
CA GLY A 98 -10.38 67.49 -17.18
C GLY A 98 -9.73 68.65 -16.41
N GLN A 99 -8.40 68.63 -16.21
CA GLN A 99 -7.60 69.69 -15.59
C GLN A 99 -6.89 70.54 -16.64
#